data_AF-A0A8R7NYJ3-F1
#
_entry.id   AF-A0A8R7NYJ3-F1
#
_cell.length_a   1.000
_cell.length_b   1.000
_cell.length_c   1.000
_cell.angle_alpha   90.00
_cell.angle_beta   90.00
_cell.angle_gamma   90.00
#
_symmetry.space_group_name_H-M   'P 1'
#
loop_
_entity.id
_entity.type
_entity.pdbx_description
1 polymer ?
#
loop_
_entity_poly.entity_id
_entity_poly.type
_entity_poly.pdbx_seq_one_letter_code
_entity_poly.pdbx_strand_id
1 'polypeptide(L)'
;MQMNVEKLKKMAGAVRTGGKGSMRRKKKAVHKTTTTDDKRLQSTLKRVGVNTIPGIEEVNIFKDDVVIQFLNPKVQASIGANTWVVSGTPQTKSMLLPLTCL
;
A
#
# COMPACT_ATOMS: atom_id res chain seq x y z
N MET A 1 -16.94 11.79 53.60
CA MET A 1 -15.75 11.62 52.73
C MET A 1 -15.11 13.00 52.55
N GLN A 2 -14.04 13.31 53.29
CA GLN A 2 -13.36 14.60 53.20
C GLN A 2 -12.43 14.65 51.97
N MET A 3 -12.66 15.62 51.07
CA MET A 3 -11.74 15.92 49.98
C MET A 3 -10.52 16.68 50.53
N ASN A 4 -9.33 16.06 50.46
CA ASN A 4 -8.08 16.68 50.89
C ASN A 4 -7.52 17.59 49.78
N VAL A 5 -7.91 18.87 49.83
CA VAL A 5 -7.56 19.91 48.85
C VAL A 5 -6.05 20.11 48.68
N GLU A 6 -5.26 19.91 49.74
CA GLU A 6 -3.79 20.03 49.69
C GLU A 6 -3.12 18.93 48.86
N LYS A 7 -3.63 17.70 48.93
CA LYS A 7 -3.12 16.58 48.12
C LYS A 7 -3.47 16.77 46.65
N LEU A 8 -4.67 17.28 46.36
CA LEU A 8 -5.10 17.65 45.00
C LEU A 8 -4.21 18.74 44.40
N LYS A 9 -3.90 19.80 45.15
CA LYS A 9 -3.01 20.88 44.69
C LYS A 9 -1.59 20.38 44.37
N LYS A 10 -1.05 19.45 45.18
CA LYS A 10 0.26 18.84 44.90
C LYS A 10 0.26 17.97 43.64
N MET A 11 -0.85 17.30 43.33
CA MET A 11 -0.97 16.47 42.12
C MET A 11 -1.20 17.28 40.83
N ALA A 12 -1.76 18.49 40.93
CA ALA A 12 -1.95 19.37 39.77
C ALA A 12 -0.63 19.84 39.13
N GLY A 13 0.44 20.01 39.92
CA GLY A 13 1.77 20.40 39.41
C GLY A 13 2.56 19.28 38.73
N ALA A 14 2.17 18.02 38.94
CA ALA A 14 2.82 16.86 38.34
C ALA A 14 2.26 16.50 36.95
N VAL A 15 1.18 17.16 36.51
CA VAL A 15 0.59 16.94 35.19
C VAL A 15 1.51 17.61 34.17
N ARG A 16 2.32 16.77 33.51
CA ARG A 16 3.26 17.09 32.43
C ARG A 16 2.54 17.59 31.16
N THR A 17 1.77 18.66 31.30
CA THR A 17 1.08 19.34 30.19
C THR A 17 2.03 20.39 29.65
N GLY A 18 2.52 20.17 28.44
CA GLY A 18 3.66 20.86 27.84
C GLY A 18 3.65 22.38 27.98
N GLY A 19 4.78 22.92 28.45
CA GLY A 19 5.09 24.35 28.50
C GLY A 19 6.50 24.64 27.96
N LYS A 20 6.89 25.91 27.92
CA LYS A 20 8.20 26.37 27.45
C LYS A 20 9.32 25.74 28.30
N GLY A 21 10.14 24.88 27.69
CA GLY A 21 11.18 24.09 28.37
C GLY A 21 10.81 22.62 28.67
N SER A 22 9.57 22.20 28.41
CA SER A 22 9.19 20.78 28.48
C SER A 22 9.87 19.97 27.36
N MET A 23 10.26 18.73 27.65
CA MET A 23 10.93 17.85 26.68
C MET A 23 10.04 17.63 25.46
N ARG A 24 10.38 18.29 24.35
CA ARG A 24 9.69 18.10 23.08
C ARG A 24 10.04 16.72 22.53
N ARG A 25 9.08 15.80 22.53
CA ARG A 25 9.26 14.47 21.90
C ARG A 25 9.58 14.69 20.42
N LYS A 26 10.80 14.34 19.99
CA LYS A 26 11.13 14.32 18.55
C LYS A 26 10.18 13.35 17.87
N LYS A 27 9.42 13.83 16.89
CA LYS A 27 8.63 12.98 16.00
C LYS A 27 9.63 12.12 15.22
N LYS A 28 9.72 10.83 15.53
CA LYS A 28 10.41 9.87 14.67
C LYS A 28 9.54 9.73 13.43
N ALA A 29 9.95 10.35 12.33
CA ALA A 29 9.39 10.05 11.03
C ALA A 29 9.85 8.62 10.66
N VAL A 30 8.99 7.64 10.93
CA VAL A 30 9.24 6.27 10.53
C VAL A 30 8.96 6.20 9.03
N HIS A 31 10.02 6.15 8.23
CA HIS A 31 9.89 5.72 6.84
C HIS A 31 9.51 4.24 6.86
N LYS A 32 8.32 3.92 6.33
CA LYS A 32 7.96 2.54 6.01
C LYS A 32 8.91 2.07 4.90
N THR A 33 9.76 1.11 5.21
CA THR A 33 10.62 0.44 4.23
C THR A 33 9.79 -0.64 3.51
N THR A 34 9.32 -0.33 2.30
CA THR A 34 8.50 -1.19 1.42
C THR A 34 9.17 -2.53 1.05
N THR A 35 10.48 -2.65 1.26
CA THR A 35 11.28 -3.84 0.88
C THR A 35 10.97 -5.10 1.68
N THR A 36 10.38 -4.98 2.88
CA THR A 36 9.96 -6.17 3.66
C THR A 36 8.63 -6.74 3.19
N ASP A 37 7.75 -5.89 2.67
CA ASP A 37 6.42 -6.29 2.21
C ASP A 37 6.49 -7.09 0.92
N ASP A 38 7.36 -6.70 -0.02
CA ASP A 38 7.56 -7.43 -1.29
C ASP A 38 8.01 -8.88 -1.06
N LYS A 39 8.91 -9.12 -0.10
CA LYS A 39 9.35 -10.49 0.24
C LYS A 39 8.22 -11.32 0.82
N ARG A 40 7.34 -10.71 1.61
CA ARG A 40 6.15 -11.37 2.19
C ARG A 40 5.09 -11.63 1.13
N LEU A 41 4.92 -10.72 0.17
CA LEU A 41 4.03 -10.92 -0.97
C LEU A 41 4.49 -12.10 -1.81
N GLN A 42 5.77 -12.16 -2.17
CA GLN A 42 6.33 -13.27 -2.94
C GLN A 42 6.22 -14.62 -2.21
N SER A 43 6.40 -14.66 -0.89
CA SER A 43 6.23 -15.91 -0.13
C SER A 43 4.76 -16.36 -0.06
N THR A 44 3.83 -15.41 -0.03
CA THR A 44 2.38 -15.68 -0.07
C THR A 44 1.96 -16.21 -1.44
N LEU A 45 2.42 -15.58 -2.52
CA LEU A 45 2.15 -16.01 -3.89
C LEU A 45 2.65 -17.45 -4.13
N LYS A 46 3.88 -17.76 -3.72
CA LYS A 46 4.41 -19.13 -3.79
C LYS A 46 3.55 -20.15 -3.02
N ARG A 47 2.98 -19.77 -1.87
CA ARG A 47 2.10 -20.64 -1.08
C ARG A 47 0.77 -20.93 -1.77
N VAL A 48 0.23 -19.96 -2.50
CA VAL A 48 -0.99 -20.12 -3.32
C VAL A 48 -0.74 -21.01 -4.54
N GLY A 49 0.52 -21.33 -4.85
CA GLY A 49 0.89 -22.20 -5.96
C GLY A 49 0.83 -21.50 -7.31
N VAL A 50 1.04 -20.18 -7.36
CA VAL A 50 1.22 -19.49 -8.63
C VAL A 50 2.65 -19.69 -9.14
N ASN A 51 2.79 -19.93 -10.45
CA ASN A 51 4.06 -20.12 -11.13
C ASN A 51 4.35 -18.95 -12.08
N THR A 52 5.61 -18.57 -12.23
CA THR A 52 6.00 -17.51 -13.18
C THR A 52 5.90 -18.02 -14.62
N ILE A 53 5.25 -17.24 -15.49
CA ILE A 53 5.15 -17.54 -16.92
C ILE A 53 6.10 -16.60 -17.68
N PRO A 54 7.15 -17.11 -18.33
CA PRO A 54 8.05 -16.29 -19.14
C PRO A 54 7.46 -15.96 -20.52
N GLY A 55 7.97 -14.90 -21.15
CA GLY A 55 7.67 -14.59 -22.56
C GLY A 55 6.35 -13.88 -22.82
N ILE A 56 5.75 -13.23 -21.81
CA ILE A 56 4.55 -12.41 -22.01
C ILE A 56 4.94 -11.01 -22.49
N GLU A 57 4.53 -10.67 -23.71
CA GLU A 57 4.79 -9.36 -24.32
C GLU A 57 3.81 -8.30 -23.85
N GLU A 58 2.53 -8.66 -23.69
CA GLU A 58 1.51 -7.71 -23.26
C GLU A 58 0.35 -8.37 -22.50
N VAL A 59 -0.25 -7.61 -21.58
CA VAL A 59 -1.50 -7.96 -20.90
C VAL A 59 -2.45 -6.79 -21.00
N ASN A 60 -3.65 -7.04 -21.53
CA ASN A 60 -4.71 -6.06 -21.64
C ASN A 60 -5.87 -6.44 -20.71
N ILE A 61 -6.22 -5.54 -19.81
CA ILE A 61 -7.38 -5.67 -18.94
C ILE A 61 -8.45 -4.71 -19.47
N PHE A 62 -9.53 -5.27 -20.01
CA PHE A 62 -10.68 -4.51 -20.46
C PHE A 62 -11.63 -4.30 -19.29
N LYS A 63 -11.92 -3.03 -19.00
CA LYS A 63 -12.89 -2.65 -18.00
C LYS A 63 -13.75 -1.52 -18.57
N ASP A 64 -15.02 -1.80 -18.82
CA ASP A 64 -15.97 -0.85 -19.40
C ASP A 64 -15.36 -0.21 -20.68
N ASP A 65 -15.21 1.12 -20.71
CA ASP A 65 -14.62 1.88 -21.82
C ASP A 65 -13.11 2.15 -21.65
N VAL A 66 -12.43 1.40 -20.78
CA VAL A 66 -11.03 1.62 -20.41
C VAL A 66 -10.23 0.34 -20.61
N VAL A 67 -9.11 0.45 -21.31
CA VAL A 67 -8.08 -0.60 -21.37
C VAL A 67 -6.96 -0.25 -20.43
N ILE A 68 -6.62 -1.16 -19.53
CA ILE A 68 -5.38 -1.10 -18.77
C ILE A 68 -4.40 -2.05 -19.45
N GLN A 69 -3.41 -1.47 -20.14
CA GLN A 69 -2.37 -2.19 -20.87
C GLN A 69 -1.10 -2.28 -20.04
N PHE A 70 -0.50 -3.46 -19.99
CA PHE A 70 0.84 -3.70 -19.45
C PHE A 70 1.75 -4.18 -20.57
N LEU A 71 2.86 -3.48 -20.81
CA LEU A 71 3.90 -3.89 -21.76
C LEU A 71 5.02 -4.63 -21.01
N ASN A 72 5.42 -5.79 -21.53
CA ASN A 72 6.40 -6.71 -20.96
C ASN A 72 6.23 -6.95 -19.44
N PRO A 73 5.02 -7.32 -18.96
CA PRO A 73 4.80 -7.52 -17.52
C PRO A 73 5.45 -8.80 -16.99
N LYS A 74 5.72 -8.82 -15.68
CA LYS A 74 6.01 -10.05 -14.94
C LYS A 74 4.69 -10.72 -14.59
N VAL A 75 4.41 -11.85 -15.23
CA VAL A 75 3.18 -12.62 -15.01
C VAL A 75 3.48 -13.86 -14.19
N GLN A 76 2.67 -14.09 -13.16
CA GLN A 76 2.60 -15.34 -12.43
C GLN A 76 1.15 -15.84 -12.48
N ALA A 77 0.93 -17.13 -12.64
CA ALA A 77 -0.42 -17.67 -12.67
C ALA A 77 -0.48 -19.09 -12.11
N SER A 78 -1.65 -19.43 -11.59
CA SER A 78 -2.07 -20.81 -11.36
C SER A 78 -3.12 -21.16 -12.39
N ILE A 79 -2.73 -21.93 -13.41
CA ILE A 79 -3.61 -22.31 -14.53
C ILE A 79 -4.77 -23.16 -14.01
N GLY A 80 -4.51 -24.10 -13.09
CA GLY A 80 -5.55 -24.95 -12.51
C GLY A 80 -6.61 -24.19 -11.69
N ALA A 81 -6.26 -23.02 -11.15
CA ALA A 81 -7.15 -22.19 -10.34
C ALA A 81 -7.61 -20.92 -11.07
N ASN A 82 -7.32 -20.77 -12.37
CA ASN A 82 -7.59 -19.57 -13.18
C ASN A 82 -7.19 -18.24 -12.49
N THR A 83 -6.13 -18.26 -11.69
CA THR A 83 -5.68 -17.11 -10.91
C THR A 83 -4.45 -16.51 -11.56
N TRP A 84 -4.51 -15.22 -11.89
CA TRP A 84 -3.45 -14.49 -12.59
C TRP A 84 -2.95 -13.33 -11.73
N VAL A 85 -1.63 -13.16 -11.70
CA VAL A 85 -0.94 -12.10 -10.97
C VAL A 85 -0.06 -11.37 -11.98
N VAL A 86 -0.43 -10.13 -12.27
CA VAL A 86 0.25 -9.28 -13.24
C VAL A 86 1.00 -8.19 -12.46
N SER A 87 2.31 -8.15 -12.61
CA SER A 87 3.18 -7.13 -12.00
C SER A 87 3.89 -6.34 -13.09
N GLY A 88 3.60 -5.04 -13.16
CA GLY A 88 4.20 -4.14 -14.14
C GLY A 88 3.61 -2.75 -14.03
N THR A 89 4.09 -1.84 -14.87
CA THR A 89 3.57 -0.47 -14.94
C THR A 89 2.31 -0.47 -15.82
N PRO A 90 1.12 -0.12 -15.28
CA PRO A 90 -0.09 -0.03 -16.09
C PRO A 90 -0.10 1.24 -16.93
N GLN A 91 -0.60 1.14 -18.16
CA GLN A 91 -0.97 2.25 -19.02
C GLN A 91 -2.48 2.20 -19.25
N THR A 92 -3.20 3.20 -18.75
CA THR A 92 -4.64 3.30 -18.93
C THR A 92 -4.96 4.06 -20.21
N LYS A 93 -5.64 3.43 -21.15
CA LYS A 93 -6.11 4.00 -22.42
C LYS A 93 -7.63 4.01 -22.43
N SER A 94 -8.24 5.12 -22.83
CA SER A 94 -9.68 5.16 -23.12
C SER A 94 -9.96 4.45 -24.45
N MET A 95 -10.94 3.56 -24.47
CA MET A 95 -11.47 2.88 -25.67
C MET A 95 -12.28 3.82 -26.56
N LEU A 96 -12.50 5.06 -26.12
CA LEU A 96 -12.99 6.12 -26.98
C LEU A 96 -11.95 6.34 -28.07
N LEU A 97 -12.19 5.70 -29.21
CA LEU A 97 -11.62 6.01 -30.49
C LEU A 97 -11.51 7.54 -30.60
N PRO A 98 -10.33 8.10 -30.93
CA PRO A 98 -10.32 9.40 -31.55
C PRO A 98 -11.04 9.22 -32.89
N LEU A 99 -12.35 9.39 -32.89
CA LEU A 99 -13.09 9.91 -34.03
C LEU A 99 -12.60 11.35 -34.23
N THR A 100 -11.32 11.52 -34.56
CA THR A 100 -10.85 12.71 -35.26
C THR A 100 -11.27 12.48 -36.70
N CYS A 101 -12.43 13.06 -36.98
CA CYS A 101 -13.09 13.27 -38.26
C CYS A 101 -12.19 13.17 -39.49
N LEU A 102 -12.61 12.33 -40.44
CA LEU A 102 -12.49 12.58 -41.87
C LEU A 102 -13.18 13.90 -42.26
#